data_AF-A0A7J3XXY9-F1
#
_entry.id   AF-A0A7J3XXY9-F1
#
_cell.length_a   1.000
_cell.length_b   1.000
_cell.length_c   1.000
_cell.angle_alpha   90.00
_cell.angle_beta   90.00
_cell.angle_gamma   90.00
#
_symmetry.space_group_name_H-M   'P 1'
#
loop_
_entity.id
_entity.type
_entity.pdbx_description
1 polymer ?
#
loop_
_entity_poly.entity_id
_entity_poly.type
_entity_poly.pdbx_seq_one_letter_code
_entity_poly.pdbx_strand_id
1 'polypeptide(L)'
;MASVMRRIVNWARSRSPWMIHYCAACGAIEFPMLATSPLDWERYGYMPVPSPRQADFMAGMGYLTRKTVKLMINLFRQTPNPKYVVAGCNCTATGGLYWDSYATFKRLDDFFTVSGWVPGCMPMPDDWTALLVDLRRQVEGGLKKDVLKDVESYIKSVEEEERKWAKEYYSRSQPPVSYSFKETYPECEENYPDLKLCVTSVGREKLRSVLGELKSKGFQLLLNIDAVDYPKNGVIELYYVVENTGDGSQMAVKTFTPRGDPVVESVHDLYPNALYIEREVYEMMGLVFRGHPDLRKWILDGNWEGPPPLRKDVDTASYVVKTFYKGDRYGR
;
A
#
# COMPACT_ATOMS: atom_id res chain seq x y z
N MET A 1 -10.77 42.99 -30.38
CA MET A 1 -10.84 42.96 -28.91
C MET A 1 -10.83 41.55 -28.30
N ALA A 2 -11.58 40.58 -28.84
CA ALA A 2 -11.68 39.22 -28.27
C ALA A 2 -10.33 38.47 -28.11
N SER A 3 -9.37 38.66 -29.03
CA SER A 3 -8.03 38.03 -28.94
C SER A 3 -7.18 38.57 -27.79
N VAL A 4 -7.21 39.88 -27.56
CA VAL A 4 -6.44 40.54 -26.48
C VAL A 4 -7.01 40.17 -25.11
N MET A 5 -8.34 40.20 -24.96
CA MET A 5 -9.02 39.80 -23.73
C MET A 5 -8.68 38.35 -23.35
N ARG A 6 -8.70 37.42 -24.33
CA ARG A 6 -8.33 36.03 -24.10
C ARG A 6 -6.88 35.86 -23.67
N ARG A 7 -5.95 36.62 -24.26
CA ARG A 7 -4.53 36.61 -23.86
C ARG A 7 -4.36 37.07 -22.42
N ILE A 8 -5.05 38.13 -22.00
CA ILE A 8 -5.02 38.63 -20.62
C ILE A 8 -5.57 37.58 -19.65
N VAL A 9 -6.70 36.94 -19.99
CA VAL A 9 -7.30 35.88 -19.14
C VAL A 9 -6.36 34.67 -19.02
N ASN A 10 -5.77 34.22 -20.11
CA ASN A 10 -4.82 33.10 -20.09
C ASN A 10 -3.55 33.44 -19.32
N TRP A 11 -3.06 34.68 -19.45
CA TRP A 11 -1.95 35.19 -18.65
C TRP A 11 -2.29 35.21 -17.15
N ALA A 12 -3.48 35.67 -16.77
CA ALA A 12 -3.90 35.66 -15.36
C ALA A 12 -3.97 34.22 -14.81
N ARG A 13 -4.56 33.29 -15.57
CA ARG A 13 -4.64 31.87 -15.20
C ARG A 13 -3.27 31.20 -15.07
N SER A 14 -2.34 31.49 -15.98
CA SER A 14 -0.98 30.93 -15.91
C SER A 14 -0.15 31.48 -14.76
N ARG A 15 -0.58 32.55 -14.09
CA ARG A 15 0.11 33.14 -12.93
C ARG A 15 -0.53 32.80 -11.59
N SER A 16 -1.65 32.08 -11.57
CA SER A 16 -2.36 31.70 -10.34
C SER A 16 -2.82 30.23 -10.35
N PRO A 17 -1.92 29.24 -10.52
CA PRO A 17 -2.32 27.84 -10.52
C PRO A 17 -2.65 27.34 -9.11
N TRP A 18 -3.92 27.29 -8.74
CA TRP A 18 -4.36 26.74 -7.46
C TRP A 18 -4.61 25.23 -7.57
N MET A 19 -4.02 24.44 -6.68
CA MET A 19 -4.01 22.99 -6.80
C MET A 19 -4.63 22.31 -5.60
N ILE A 20 -5.50 21.33 -5.87
CA ILE A 20 -5.92 20.34 -4.89
C ILE A 20 -5.16 19.04 -5.10
N HIS A 21 -4.78 18.42 -3.99
CA HIS A 21 -3.95 17.23 -3.94
C HIS A 21 -4.78 16.02 -3.54
N TYR A 22 -4.79 15.00 -4.38
CA TYR A 22 -5.25 13.68 -4.01
C TYR A 22 -4.05 12.87 -3.52
N CYS A 23 -3.79 12.92 -2.21
CA CYS A 23 -2.67 12.27 -1.55
C CYS A 23 -3.05 10.86 -1.08
N ALA A 24 -2.87 9.86 -1.94
CA ALA A 24 -3.25 8.48 -1.61
C ALA A 24 -2.08 7.60 -1.15
N ALA A 25 -0.84 8.00 -1.46
CA ALA A 25 0.33 7.17 -1.18
C ALA A 25 1.60 8.01 -1.02
N CYS A 26 2.73 7.31 -1.09
CA CYS A 26 4.08 7.81 -0.90
C CYS A 26 4.43 9.00 -1.83
N GLY A 27 3.87 9.08 -3.03
CA GLY A 27 4.08 10.21 -3.96
C GLY A 27 3.66 11.59 -3.41
N ALA A 28 2.87 11.64 -2.34
CA ALA A 28 2.49 12.88 -1.69
C ALA A 28 3.54 13.43 -0.71
N ILE A 29 4.52 12.63 -0.24
CA ILE A 29 5.46 13.08 0.80
C ILE A 29 6.50 14.08 0.28
N GLU A 30 6.83 14.00 -1.01
CA GLU A 30 7.75 14.93 -1.68
C GLU A 30 7.07 16.26 -1.99
N PHE A 31 5.74 16.31 -1.95
CA PHE A 31 4.99 17.48 -2.33
C PHE A 31 5.10 18.65 -1.33
N PRO A 32 5.00 18.44 0.01
CA PRO A 32 5.25 19.50 0.99
C PRO A 32 6.58 20.24 0.83
N MET A 33 7.63 19.57 0.34
CA MET A 33 8.94 20.19 0.13
C MET A 33 8.89 21.34 -0.90
N LEU A 34 7.96 21.28 -1.84
CA LEU A 34 7.73 22.33 -2.85
C LEU A 34 7.22 23.64 -2.24
N ALA A 35 6.51 23.54 -1.12
CA ALA A 35 6.01 24.70 -0.38
C ALA A 35 7.05 25.25 0.61
N THR A 36 8.19 24.58 0.80
CA THR A 36 9.25 25.06 1.69
C THR A 36 10.19 26.04 0.99
N SER A 37 10.97 26.78 1.78
CA SER A 37 11.83 27.88 1.31
C SER A 37 12.83 27.54 0.19
N PRO A 38 13.38 26.32 0.03
CA PRO A 38 14.33 26.04 -1.04
C PRO A 38 13.73 26.15 -2.45
N LEU A 39 12.47 25.72 -2.64
CA LEU A 39 11.81 25.71 -3.95
C LEU A 39 10.70 26.75 -4.08
N ASP A 40 10.07 27.13 -2.97
CA ASP A 40 9.08 28.20 -2.84
C ASP A 40 8.15 28.34 -4.07
N TRP A 41 7.22 27.39 -4.18
CA TRP A 41 6.22 27.42 -5.24
C TRP A 41 5.29 28.63 -5.20
N GLU A 42 5.15 29.30 -4.06
CA GLU A 42 4.32 30.49 -3.94
C GLU A 42 4.86 31.63 -4.83
N ARG A 43 6.18 31.71 -5.05
CA ARG A 43 6.80 32.61 -6.03
C ARG A 43 6.27 32.42 -7.45
N TYR A 44 5.84 31.21 -7.78
CA TYR A 44 5.25 30.88 -9.08
C TYR A 44 3.73 31.07 -9.11
N GLY A 45 3.14 31.65 -8.06
CA GLY A 45 1.70 31.91 -7.91
C GLY A 45 0.88 30.66 -7.59
N TYR A 46 1.56 29.58 -7.24
CA TYR A 46 0.93 28.34 -6.83
C TYR A 46 0.40 28.46 -5.40
N MET A 47 -0.78 27.89 -5.16
CA MET A 47 -1.35 27.79 -3.82
C MET A 47 -2.00 26.42 -3.60
N PRO A 48 -1.68 25.71 -2.50
CA PRO A 48 -2.40 24.52 -2.12
C PRO A 48 -3.77 24.90 -1.55
N VAL A 49 -4.85 24.39 -2.14
CA VAL A 49 -6.21 24.70 -1.67
C VAL A 49 -6.84 23.48 -0.99
N PRO A 50 -7.51 23.67 0.17
CA PRO A 50 -8.17 22.57 0.87
C PRO A 50 -9.50 22.16 0.23
N SER A 51 -10.14 23.06 -0.53
CA SER A 51 -11.44 22.81 -1.14
C SER A 51 -11.32 22.63 -2.65
N PRO A 52 -11.93 21.57 -3.25
CA PRO A 52 -11.93 21.38 -4.69
C PRO A 52 -12.63 22.52 -5.43
N ARG A 53 -13.55 23.23 -4.77
CA ARG A 53 -14.33 24.33 -5.36
C ARG A 53 -13.51 25.58 -5.67
N GLN A 54 -12.32 25.67 -5.10
CA GLN A 54 -11.37 26.76 -5.32
C GLN A 54 -10.21 26.34 -6.22
N ALA A 55 -10.08 25.04 -6.55
CA ALA A 55 -8.95 24.54 -7.31
C ALA A 55 -9.12 24.77 -8.82
N ASP A 56 -8.00 24.97 -9.51
CA ASP A 56 -7.89 24.93 -10.97
C ASP A 56 -7.18 23.65 -11.44
N PHE A 57 -6.20 23.18 -10.65
CA PHE A 57 -5.43 21.97 -10.91
C PHE A 57 -5.76 20.89 -9.90
N MET A 58 -5.72 19.64 -10.35
CA MET A 58 -5.93 18.46 -9.53
C MET A 58 -4.79 17.49 -9.74
N ALA A 59 -3.93 17.34 -8.73
CA ALA A 59 -2.81 16.41 -8.79
C ALA A 59 -3.18 15.08 -8.15
N GLY A 60 -3.16 14.01 -8.94
CA GLY A 60 -3.21 12.64 -8.45
C GLY A 60 -1.83 12.22 -7.95
N MET A 61 -1.67 12.02 -6.64
CA MET A 61 -0.39 11.66 -6.02
C MET A 61 -0.52 10.35 -5.25
N GLY A 62 -0.14 9.26 -5.93
CA GLY A 62 -0.19 7.90 -5.40
C GLY A 62 -0.97 6.93 -6.27
N TYR A 63 -1.30 5.76 -5.74
CA TYR A 63 -2.09 4.79 -6.47
C TYR A 63 -3.60 5.12 -6.43
N LEU A 64 -4.32 4.70 -7.47
CA LEU A 64 -5.76 4.85 -7.57
C LEU A 64 -6.41 3.50 -7.28
N THR A 65 -7.08 3.34 -6.14
CA THR A 65 -7.76 2.07 -5.81
C THR A 65 -9.16 2.04 -6.39
N ARG A 66 -9.72 0.82 -6.53
CA ARG A 66 -11.14 0.61 -6.87
C ARG A 66 -12.10 1.40 -5.96
N LYS A 67 -11.74 1.53 -4.67
CA LYS A 67 -12.56 2.23 -3.68
C LYS A 67 -12.43 3.75 -3.79
N THR A 68 -11.21 4.23 -3.98
CA THR A 68 -10.91 5.67 -3.92
C THR A 68 -11.12 6.40 -5.25
N VAL A 69 -11.25 5.69 -6.38
CA VAL A 69 -11.55 6.33 -7.67
C VAL A 69 -12.82 7.18 -7.64
N LYS A 70 -13.85 6.73 -6.91
CA LYS A 70 -15.13 7.44 -6.76
C LYS A 70 -14.94 8.78 -6.06
N LEU A 71 -13.99 8.86 -5.12
CA LEU A 71 -13.61 10.11 -4.47
C LEU A 71 -12.92 11.07 -5.46
N MET A 72 -11.97 10.57 -6.25
CA MET A 72 -11.27 11.36 -7.28
C MET A 72 -12.27 11.95 -8.31
N ILE A 73 -13.23 11.15 -8.78
CA ILE A 73 -14.28 11.61 -9.70
C ILE A 73 -15.14 12.70 -9.07
N ASN A 74 -15.52 12.51 -7.79
CA ASN A 74 -16.32 13.50 -7.07
C ASN A 74 -15.57 14.82 -6.86
N LEU A 75 -14.26 14.76 -6.55
CA LEU A 75 -13.41 15.95 -6.48
C LEU A 75 -13.41 16.69 -7.82
N PHE A 76 -13.14 15.98 -8.92
CA PHE A 76 -13.13 16.57 -10.27
C PHE A 76 -14.48 17.18 -10.67
N ARG A 77 -15.61 16.54 -10.30
CA ARG A 77 -16.97 17.06 -10.52
C ARG A 77 -17.23 18.36 -9.73
N GLN A 78 -16.65 18.49 -8.54
CA GLN A 78 -16.81 19.68 -7.68
C GLN A 78 -15.89 20.84 -8.09
N THR A 79 -14.83 20.56 -8.85
CA THR A 79 -13.89 21.57 -9.32
C THR A 79 -14.51 22.43 -10.45
N PRO A 80 -14.44 23.77 -10.34
CA PRO A 80 -14.95 24.69 -11.37
C PRO A 80 -14.20 24.55 -12.69
N ASN A 81 -14.74 25.13 -13.77
CA ASN A 81 -14.03 25.19 -15.06
C ASN A 81 -13.32 26.54 -15.22
N PRO A 82 -12.12 26.59 -15.83
CA PRO A 82 -11.35 25.49 -16.42
C PRO A 82 -10.60 24.67 -15.36
N LYS A 83 -10.56 23.35 -15.53
CA LYS A 83 -9.84 22.44 -14.64
C LYS A 83 -8.85 21.57 -15.40
N TYR A 84 -7.75 21.24 -14.72
CA TYR A 84 -6.65 20.47 -15.28
C TYR A 84 -6.23 19.35 -14.31
N VAL A 85 -5.89 18.19 -14.84
CA VAL A 85 -5.49 17.00 -14.08
C VAL A 85 -4.02 16.70 -14.36
N VAL A 86 -3.28 16.44 -13.29
CA VAL A 86 -1.87 16.07 -13.32
C VAL A 86 -1.69 14.69 -12.70
N ALA A 87 -0.99 13.81 -13.38
CA ALA A 87 -0.54 12.52 -12.83
C ALA A 87 0.85 12.70 -12.21
N GLY A 88 0.90 12.70 -10.88
CA GLY A 88 2.11 12.88 -10.12
C GLY A 88 2.59 11.56 -9.56
N CYS A 89 3.66 10.99 -10.14
CA CYS A 89 4.27 9.68 -9.88
C CYS A 89 3.87 8.54 -10.82
N ASN A 90 4.72 7.52 -10.83
CA ASN A 90 4.56 6.31 -11.64
C ASN A 90 3.28 5.54 -11.28
N CYS A 91 2.81 5.58 -10.02
CA CYS A 91 1.60 4.86 -9.62
C CYS A 91 0.32 5.42 -10.29
N THR A 92 0.20 6.74 -10.41
CA THR A 92 -0.90 7.36 -11.18
C THR A 92 -0.71 7.22 -12.69
N ALA A 93 0.54 7.12 -13.13
CA ALA A 93 0.85 7.18 -14.54
C ALA A 93 0.68 5.83 -15.24
N THR A 94 1.29 4.80 -14.67
CA THR A 94 1.44 3.46 -15.26
C THR A 94 1.18 2.36 -14.24
N GLY A 95 0.54 2.65 -13.10
CA GLY A 95 0.32 1.70 -12.01
C GLY A 95 1.56 1.49 -11.14
N GLY A 96 2.76 1.81 -11.67
CA GLY A 96 4.03 1.78 -10.96
C GLY A 96 4.27 0.43 -10.30
N LEU A 97 4.66 0.47 -9.02
CA LEU A 97 4.87 -0.73 -8.19
C LEU A 97 3.62 -1.63 -8.10
N TYR A 98 2.44 -1.06 -8.26
CA TYR A 98 1.16 -1.76 -8.17
C TYR A 98 0.60 -2.15 -9.54
N TRP A 99 1.43 -2.21 -10.59
CA TRP A 99 0.98 -2.57 -11.93
C TRP A 99 0.26 -3.92 -11.98
N ASP A 100 0.68 -4.91 -11.19
CA ASP A 100 0.06 -6.24 -11.15
C ASP A 100 -1.01 -6.41 -10.04
N SER A 101 -1.29 -5.35 -9.27
CA SER A 101 -2.27 -5.46 -8.18
C SER A 101 -3.71 -5.48 -8.70
N TYR A 102 -4.53 -6.42 -8.24
CA TYR A 102 -5.96 -6.44 -8.57
C TYR A 102 -6.71 -5.22 -8.01
N ALA A 103 -6.26 -4.63 -6.90
CA ALA A 103 -7.00 -3.61 -6.17
C ALA A 103 -6.83 -2.18 -6.75
N THR A 104 -5.90 -1.99 -7.69
CA THR A 104 -5.53 -0.68 -8.23
C THR A 104 -5.86 -0.55 -9.71
N PHE A 105 -6.35 0.63 -10.09
CA PHE A 105 -6.34 1.06 -11.48
C PHE A 105 -4.95 1.51 -11.88
N LYS A 106 -4.63 1.37 -13.17
CA LYS A 106 -3.27 1.54 -13.66
C LYS A 106 -2.99 2.94 -14.18
N ARG A 107 -3.95 3.57 -14.84
CA ARG A 107 -3.73 4.87 -15.45
C ARG A 107 -4.80 5.84 -15.01
N LEU A 108 -4.38 7.01 -14.51
CA LEU A 108 -5.29 8.10 -14.23
C LEU A 108 -5.98 8.61 -15.52
N ASP A 109 -5.28 8.47 -16.65
CA ASP A 109 -5.77 8.81 -17.98
C ASP A 109 -6.95 7.94 -18.44
N ASP A 110 -7.20 6.77 -17.86
CA ASP A 110 -8.40 6.00 -18.20
C ASP A 110 -9.69 6.72 -17.75
N PHE A 111 -9.58 7.62 -16.76
CA PHE A 111 -10.71 8.34 -16.17
C PHE A 111 -10.83 9.79 -16.61
N PHE A 112 -9.70 10.49 -16.69
CA PHE A 112 -9.63 11.92 -16.97
C PHE A 112 -8.73 12.16 -18.17
N THR A 113 -8.94 13.23 -18.93
CA THR A 113 -7.85 13.76 -19.75
C THR A 113 -6.78 14.30 -18.81
N VAL A 114 -5.52 13.85 -18.96
CA VAL A 114 -4.41 14.27 -18.11
C VAL A 114 -3.54 15.26 -18.88
N SER A 115 -3.40 16.47 -18.35
CA SER A 115 -2.62 17.56 -18.93
C SER A 115 -1.12 17.45 -18.67
N GLY A 116 -0.70 16.78 -17.60
CA GLY A 116 0.70 16.75 -17.17
C GLY A 116 1.08 15.47 -16.44
N TRP A 117 2.34 15.05 -16.61
CA TRP A 117 2.87 13.81 -16.05
C TRP A 117 4.20 14.10 -15.36
N VAL A 118 4.33 13.69 -14.10
CA VAL A 118 5.59 13.74 -13.36
C VAL A 118 6.10 12.30 -13.16
N PRO A 119 7.21 11.90 -13.81
CA PRO A 119 7.81 10.61 -13.55
C PRO A 119 8.41 10.56 -12.14
N GLY A 120 8.38 9.39 -11.51
CA GLY A 120 9.09 9.13 -10.25
C GLY A 120 8.36 8.22 -9.26
N CYS A 121 9.13 7.64 -8.34
CA CYS A 121 8.65 6.75 -7.26
C CYS A 121 9.57 6.88 -6.03
N MET A 122 9.65 8.05 -5.39
CA MET A 122 8.78 9.22 -5.54
C MET A 122 9.32 10.23 -6.59
N PRO A 123 8.46 11.09 -7.16
CA PRO A 123 8.91 12.19 -8.02
C PRO A 123 9.73 13.20 -7.23
N MET A 124 10.87 13.62 -7.77
CA MET A 124 11.70 14.63 -7.11
C MET A 124 10.97 15.98 -7.10
N PRO A 125 11.16 16.82 -6.07
CA PRO A 125 10.56 18.15 -6.03
C PRO A 125 10.91 19.03 -7.26
N ASP A 126 12.09 18.85 -7.84
CA ASP A 126 12.49 19.58 -9.05
C ASP A 126 11.65 19.19 -10.28
N ASP A 127 11.29 17.91 -10.42
CA ASP A 127 10.46 17.41 -11.53
C ASP A 127 9.05 18.00 -11.49
N TRP A 128 8.49 18.12 -10.29
CA TRP A 128 7.25 18.84 -10.08
C TRP A 128 7.36 20.29 -10.54
N THR A 129 8.47 20.96 -10.20
CA THR A 129 8.68 22.38 -10.52
C THR A 129 8.79 22.57 -12.03
N ALA A 130 9.49 21.66 -12.70
CA ALA A 130 9.57 21.62 -14.15
C ALA A 130 8.18 21.47 -14.79
N LEU A 131 7.35 20.55 -14.27
CA LEU A 131 5.99 20.39 -14.76
C LEU A 131 5.15 21.65 -14.53
N LEU A 132 5.23 22.29 -13.36
CA LEU A 132 4.48 23.51 -13.08
C LEU A 132 4.84 24.63 -14.08
N VAL A 133 6.13 24.82 -14.36
CA VAL A 133 6.60 25.81 -15.34
C VAL A 133 6.07 25.49 -16.74
N ASP A 134 6.08 24.22 -17.14
CA ASP A 134 5.55 23.80 -18.43
C ASP A 134 4.03 24.00 -18.54
N LEU A 135 3.27 23.57 -17.54
CA LEU A 135 1.81 23.77 -17.47
C LEU A 135 1.44 25.24 -17.55
N ARG A 136 2.20 26.14 -16.88
CA ARG A 136 1.97 27.59 -16.98
C ARG A 136 2.12 28.08 -18.42
N ARG A 137 3.15 27.63 -19.15
CA ARG A 137 3.33 27.97 -20.57
C ARG A 137 2.19 27.43 -21.43
N GLN A 138 1.76 26.19 -21.18
CA GLN A 138 0.64 25.59 -21.91
C GLN A 138 -0.68 26.33 -21.66
N VAL A 139 -0.98 26.71 -20.42
CA VAL A 139 -2.17 27.48 -20.06
C VAL A 139 -2.16 28.86 -20.72
N GLU A 140 -1.00 29.53 -20.75
CA GLU A 140 -0.84 30.80 -21.47
C GLU A 140 -1.12 30.63 -22.97
N GLY A 141 -0.66 29.52 -23.56
CA GLY A 141 -0.95 29.09 -24.93
C GLY A 141 -2.41 28.69 -25.20
N GLY A 142 -3.25 28.57 -24.17
CA GLY A 142 -4.66 28.21 -24.29
C GLY A 142 -4.94 26.70 -24.19
N LEU A 143 -4.26 26.01 -23.27
CA LEU A 143 -4.51 24.61 -22.93
C LEU A 143 -6.01 24.33 -22.76
N LYS A 144 -6.50 23.31 -23.46
CA LYS A 144 -7.89 22.86 -23.34
C LYS A 144 -8.11 22.30 -21.94
N LYS A 145 -9.27 22.61 -21.35
CA LYS A 145 -9.68 22.03 -20.07
C LYS A 145 -9.77 20.51 -20.17
N ASP A 146 -9.45 19.84 -19.07
CA ASP A 146 -9.61 18.40 -18.98
C ASP A 146 -11.07 18.03 -18.79
N VAL A 147 -11.43 16.86 -19.32
CA VAL A 147 -12.79 16.32 -19.28
C VAL A 147 -12.80 14.95 -18.63
N LEU A 148 -13.92 14.65 -17.98
CA LEU A 148 -14.21 13.31 -17.50
C LEU A 148 -14.55 12.45 -18.73
N LYS A 149 -13.89 11.30 -18.86
CA LYS A 149 -14.22 10.30 -19.89
C LYS A 149 -15.51 9.55 -19.49
N ASP A 150 -15.91 8.54 -20.27
CA ASP A 150 -17.02 7.67 -19.86
C ASP A 150 -16.59 6.71 -18.74
N VAL A 151 -16.55 7.27 -17.53
CA VAL A 151 -16.01 6.59 -16.36
C VAL A 151 -16.97 5.55 -15.80
N GLU A 152 -18.28 5.77 -15.94
CA GLU A 152 -19.29 4.89 -15.36
C GLU A 152 -19.35 3.55 -16.11
N SER A 153 -19.25 3.57 -17.44
CA SER A 153 -19.17 2.33 -18.23
C SER A 153 -17.86 1.57 -17.98
N TYR A 154 -16.74 2.29 -17.87
CA TYR A 154 -15.43 1.69 -17.61
C TYR A 154 -15.35 1.03 -16.23
N ILE A 155 -15.84 1.70 -15.17
CA ILE A 155 -15.89 1.09 -13.83
C ILE A 155 -16.79 -0.14 -13.86
N LYS A 156 -17.94 -0.06 -14.53
CA LYS A 156 -18.88 -1.19 -14.63
C LYS A 156 -18.24 -2.39 -15.35
N SER A 157 -17.50 -2.17 -16.43
CA SER A 157 -16.83 -3.28 -17.15
C SER A 157 -15.79 -3.97 -16.28
N VAL A 158 -15.01 -3.21 -15.51
CA VAL A 158 -14.00 -3.76 -14.59
C VAL A 158 -14.65 -4.52 -13.43
N GLU A 159 -15.75 -4.00 -12.86
CA GLU A 159 -16.51 -4.69 -11.80
C GLU A 159 -17.15 -5.99 -12.33
N GLU A 160 -17.63 -6.02 -13.59
CA GLU A 160 -18.18 -7.22 -14.22
C GLU A 160 -17.12 -8.29 -14.50
N GLU A 161 -15.95 -7.89 -15.01
CA GLU A 161 -14.82 -8.78 -15.24
C GLU A 161 -14.34 -9.41 -13.93
N GLU A 162 -14.25 -8.62 -12.85
CA GLU A 162 -13.90 -9.12 -11.52
C GLU A 162 -14.94 -10.12 -10.99
N ARG A 163 -16.24 -9.87 -11.18
CA ARG A 163 -17.28 -10.85 -10.77
C ARG A 163 -17.14 -12.17 -11.53
N LYS A 164 -16.77 -12.13 -12.81
CA LYS A 164 -16.50 -13.34 -13.60
C LYS A 164 -15.25 -14.06 -13.08
N TRP A 165 -14.15 -13.33 -12.90
CA TRP A 165 -12.91 -13.86 -12.34
C TRP A 165 -13.12 -14.47 -10.96
N ALA A 166 -13.85 -13.81 -10.07
CA ALA A 166 -14.09 -14.30 -8.72
C ALA A 166 -14.89 -15.61 -8.75
N LYS A 167 -15.95 -15.70 -9.56
CA LYS A 167 -16.71 -16.95 -9.76
C LYS A 167 -15.80 -18.07 -10.25
N GLU A 168 -14.95 -17.78 -11.24
CA GLU A 168 -14.00 -18.76 -11.77
C GLU A 168 -12.99 -19.19 -10.70
N TYR A 169 -12.35 -18.24 -10.02
CA TYR A 169 -11.34 -18.48 -8.98
C TYR A 169 -11.89 -19.34 -7.84
N TYR A 170 -13.07 -19.02 -7.32
CA TYR A 170 -13.70 -19.79 -6.24
C TYR A 170 -14.30 -21.11 -6.72
N SER A 171 -14.61 -21.26 -8.01
CA SER A 171 -15.06 -22.54 -8.59
C SER A 171 -13.91 -23.53 -8.77
N ARG A 172 -12.68 -23.04 -8.93
CA ARG A 172 -11.50 -23.89 -9.04
C ARG A 172 -11.28 -24.60 -7.70
N SER A 173 -11.28 -25.93 -7.72
CA SER A 173 -10.78 -26.72 -6.59
C SER A 173 -9.31 -26.36 -6.41
N GLN A 174 -8.99 -25.59 -5.38
CA GLN A 174 -7.58 -25.38 -5.04
C GLN A 174 -6.96 -26.75 -4.78
N PRO A 175 -5.76 -27.03 -5.34
CA PRO A 175 -5.10 -28.28 -5.08
C PRO A 175 -5.02 -28.45 -3.55
N PRO A 176 -5.31 -29.65 -3.02
CA PRO A 176 -5.11 -29.88 -1.60
C PRO A 176 -3.65 -29.53 -1.32
N VAL A 177 -3.43 -28.50 -0.50
CA VAL A 177 -2.09 -28.21 0.02
C VAL A 177 -1.80 -29.38 0.95
N SER A 178 -1.19 -30.42 0.36
CA SER A 178 -0.65 -31.59 1.05
C SER A 178 0.53 -31.13 1.87
N TYR A 179 0.24 -30.43 2.95
CA TYR A 179 1.24 -29.96 3.89
C TYR A 179 1.62 -31.14 4.78
N SER A 180 2.74 -31.78 4.44
CA SER A 180 3.44 -32.71 5.32
C SER A 180 4.64 -31.96 5.90
N PHE A 181 4.61 -31.66 7.20
CA PHE A 181 5.78 -31.10 7.87
C PHE A 181 6.97 -32.05 7.70
N LYS A 182 8.05 -31.56 7.09
CA LYS A 182 9.34 -32.21 7.05
C LYS A 182 10.35 -31.23 7.61
N GLU A 183 10.99 -31.59 8.71
CA GLU A 183 12.10 -30.82 9.26
C GLU A 183 13.29 -30.92 8.30
N THR A 184 13.77 -29.77 7.80
CA THR A 184 14.85 -29.73 6.80
C THR A 184 16.16 -29.18 7.33
N TYR A 185 16.15 -28.41 8.43
CA TYR A 185 17.39 -27.87 9.02
C TYR A 185 18.37 -29.00 9.40
N PRO A 186 19.67 -28.91 9.04
CA PRO A 186 20.41 -27.74 8.54
C PRO A 186 20.41 -27.54 7.01
N GLU A 187 19.68 -28.35 6.26
CA GLU A 187 19.58 -28.23 4.80
C GLU A 187 18.56 -27.15 4.40
N CYS A 188 18.75 -26.56 3.21
CA CYS A 188 17.79 -25.65 2.61
C CYS A 188 16.71 -26.47 1.87
N GLU A 189 15.45 -26.29 2.27
CA GLU A 189 14.29 -26.79 1.53
C GLU A 189 14.17 -26.09 0.17
N GLU A 190 14.27 -24.75 0.19
CA GLU A 190 14.27 -23.91 -0.99
C GLU A 190 15.51 -23.02 -0.94
N ASN A 191 16.19 -22.86 -2.07
CA ASN A 191 17.39 -22.03 -2.17
C ASN A 191 17.24 -21.08 -3.36
N TYR A 192 17.41 -19.80 -3.10
CA TYR A 192 17.34 -18.72 -4.08
C TYR A 192 18.71 -18.04 -4.16
N PRO A 193 19.62 -18.50 -5.04
CA PRO A 193 20.99 -17.99 -5.11
C PRO A 193 21.05 -16.48 -5.41
N ASP A 194 20.18 -15.99 -6.29
CA ASP A 194 20.13 -14.59 -6.70
C ASP A 194 19.77 -13.64 -5.53
N LEU A 195 18.96 -14.14 -4.59
CA LEU A 195 18.54 -13.42 -3.39
C LEU A 195 19.40 -13.77 -2.16
N LYS A 196 20.39 -14.67 -2.32
CA LYS A 196 21.16 -15.29 -1.23
C LYS A 196 20.28 -15.82 -0.09
N LEU A 197 19.10 -16.34 -0.42
CA LEU A 197 18.08 -16.74 0.54
C LEU A 197 17.98 -18.27 0.61
N CYS A 198 18.23 -18.83 1.80
CA CYS A 198 17.96 -20.22 2.13
C CYS A 198 16.69 -20.30 2.97
N VAL A 199 15.74 -21.15 2.58
CA VAL A 199 14.52 -21.42 3.33
C VAL A 199 14.64 -22.81 3.95
N THR A 200 14.40 -22.91 5.25
CA THR A 200 14.49 -24.16 6.00
C THR A 200 13.35 -24.25 7.01
N SER A 201 13.07 -25.43 7.53
CA SER A 201 11.96 -25.68 8.45
C SER A 201 12.44 -26.39 9.72
N VAL A 202 11.87 -25.99 10.85
CA VAL A 202 12.19 -26.53 12.18
C VAL A 202 10.93 -26.71 13.01
N GLY A 203 10.93 -27.73 13.87
CA GLY A 203 9.88 -27.87 14.89
C GLY A 203 9.92 -26.71 15.89
N ARG A 204 8.76 -26.26 16.39
CA ARG A 204 8.65 -25.09 17.29
C ARG A 204 9.55 -25.19 18.53
N GLU A 205 9.75 -26.40 19.04
CA GLU A 205 10.60 -26.69 20.21
C GLU A 205 12.09 -26.41 19.96
N LYS A 206 12.54 -26.50 18.69
CA LYS A 206 13.95 -26.30 18.29
C LYS A 206 14.21 -24.92 17.70
N LEU A 207 13.17 -24.13 17.44
CA LEU A 207 13.26 -22.81 16.81
C LEU A 207 14.30 -21.92 17.49
N ARG A 208 14.18 -21.78 18.81
CA ARG A 208 15.05 -20.91 19.61
C ARG A 208 16.50 -21.36 19.58
N SER A 209 16.76 -22.67 19.68
CA SER A 209 18.12 -23.21 19.60
C SER A 209 18.74 -22.98 18.22
N VAL A 210 17.98 -23.16 17.14
CA VAL A 210 18.45 -22.97 15.76
C VAL A 210 18.74 -21.50 15.50
N LEU A 211 17.86 -20.60 15.91
CA LEU A 211 18.10 -19.15 15.80
C LEU A 211 19.32 -18.71 16.62
N GLY A 212 19.54 -19.29 17.80
CA GLY A 212 20.77 -19.06 18.57
C GLY A 212 22.03 -19.54 17.85
N GLU A 213 21.99 -20.72 17.22
CA GLU A 213 23.08 -21.25 16.40
C GLU A 213 23.36 -20.35 15.19
N LEU A 214 22.32 -19.93 14.46
CA LEU A 214 22.46 -19.01 13.33
C LEU A 214 23.05 -17.68 13.75
N LYS A 215 22.62 -17.12 14.89
CA LYS A 215 23.23 -15.93 15.44
C LYS A 215 24.73 -16.12 15.67
N SER A 216 25.15 -17.26 16.23
CA SER A 216 26.58 -17.56 16.42
C SER A 216 27.36 -17.70 15.10
N LYS A 217 26.69 -18.08 14.00
CA LYS A 217 27.25 -18.18 12.65
C LYS A 217 27.28 -16.85 11.87
N GLY A 218 26.82 -15.75 12.48
CA GLY A 218 26.88 -14.41 11.88
C GLY A 218 25.52 -13.82 11.47
N PHE A 219 24.41 -14.56 11.59
CA PHE A 219 23.05 -14.06 11.35
C PHE A 219 22.58 -13.15 12.49
N GLN A 220 23.16 -11.95 12.56
CA GLN A 220 22.97 -11.01 13.67
C GLN A 220 21.72 -10.15 13.52
N LEU A 221 21.17 -10.01 12.30
CA LEU A 221 20.03 -9.15 12.02
C LEU A 221 18.76 -9.99 11.82
N LEU A 222 17.73 -9.76 12.64
CA LEU A 222 16.39 -10.27 12.37
C LEU A 222 15.65 -9.25 11.50
N LEU A 223 15.25 -9.63 10.29
CA LEU A 223 14.54 -8.76 9.35
C LEU A 223 13.04 -8.71 9.66
N ASN A 224 12.40 -9.86 9.82
CA ASN A 224 10.97 -9.93 10.16
C ASN A 224 10.58 -11.26 10.82
N ILE A 225 9.41 -11.25 11.48
CA ILE A 225 8.65 -12.42 11.92
C ILE A 225 7.27 -12.32 11.32
N ASP A 226 6.95 -13.18 10.35
CA ASP A 226 5.65 -13.22 9.69
C ASP A 226 4.89 -14.49 10.07
N ALA A 227 3.56 -14.46 9.94
CA ALA A 227 2.73 -15.63 10.19
C ALA A 227 1.62 -15.80 9.15
N VAL A 228 1.34 -17.05 8.79
CA VAL A 228 0.32 -17.44 7.79
C VAL A 228 -0.64 -18.46 8.39
N ASP A 229 -1.94 -18.14 8.38
CA ASP A 229 -2.99 -19.03 8.90
C ASP A 229 -3.42 -20.06 7.84
N TYR A 230 -3.40 -21.35 8.20
CA TYR A 230 -3.89 -22.46 7.38
C TYR A 230 -5.06 -23.17 8.07
N PRO A 231 -6.29 -22.64 7.99
CA PRO A 231 -7.44 -23.15 8.75
C PRO A 231 -7.80 -24.59 8.38
N LYS A 232 -7.66 -24.99 7.11
CA LYS A 232 -7.94 -26.35 6.63
C LYS A 232 -7.02 -27.40 7.26
N ASN A 233 -5.79 -27.01 7.58
CA ASN A 233 -4.77 -27.88 8.17
C ASN A 233 -4.71 -27.75 9.70
N GLY A 234 -5.42 -26.77 10.27
CA GLY A 234 -5.43 -26.52 11.72
C GLY A 234 -4.11 -25.98 12.27
N VAL A 235 -3.26 -25.36 11.43
CA VAL A 235 -1.94 -24.84 11.81
C VAL A 235 -1.78 -23.35 11.47
N ILE A 236 -0.93 -22.66 12.23
CA ILE A 236 -0.38 -21.36 11.88
C ILE A 236 1.12 -21.55 11.65
N GLU A 237 1.59 -21.13 10.49
CA GLU A 237 3.00 -21.15 10.12
C GLU A 237 3.63 -19.80 10.49
N LEU A 238 4.85 -19.81 11.02
CA LEU A 238 5.65 -18.62 11.26
C LEU A 238 6.94 -18.68 10.44
N TYR A 239 7.42 -17.52 10.01
CA TYR A 239 8.65 -17.35 9.27
C TYR A 239 9.54 -16.35 9.98
N TYR A 240 10.75 -16.75 10.32
CA TYR A 240 11.78 -15.87 10.87
C TYR A 240 12.82 -15.63 9.80
N VAL A 241 12.93 -14.40 9.31
CA VAL A 241 13.95 -14.05 8.32
C VAL A 241 15.11 -13.39 9.04
N VAL A 242 16.27 -14.05 9.03
CA VAL A 242 17.51 -13.53 9.60
C VAL A 242 18.55 -13.31 8.51
N GLU A 243 19.38 -12.28 8.68
CA GLU A 243 20.43 -11.91 7.74
C GLU A 243 21.80 -11.94 8.42
N ASN A 244 22.77 -12.47 7.69
CA ASN A 244 24.17 -12.41 8.03
C ASN A 244 24.75 -11.06 7.61
N THR A 245 25.15 -10.27 8.61
CA THR A 245 25.66 -8.91 8.40
C THR A 245 27.03 -8.87 7.72
N GLY A 246 27.73 -10.00 7.61
CA GLY A 246 29.04 -10.08 6.94
C GLY A 246 28.96 -10.18 5.43
N ASP A 247 28.02 -10.97 4.89
CA ASP A 247 27.94 -11.29 3.46
C ASP A 247 26.56 -11.01 2.82
N GLY A 248 25.58 -10.59 3.63
CA GLY A 248 24.20 -10.35 3.22
C GLY A 248 23.42 -11.62 2.88
N SER A 249 23.90 -12.80 3.28
CA SER A 249 23.14 -14.04 3.14
C SER A 249 21.95 -14.07 4.11
N GLN A 250 20.81 -14.58 3.66
CA GLN A 250 19.58 -14.62 4.42
C GLN A 250 19.12 -16.05 4.66
N MET A 251 18.51 -16.29 5.82
CA MET A 251 17.87 -17.54 6.16
C MET A 251 16.45 -17.31 6.65
N ALA A 252 15.47 -17.90 5.96
CA ALA A 252 14.08 -17.95 6.38
C ALA A 252 13.82 -19.27 7.11
N VAL A 253 13.67 -19.20 8.43
CA VAL A 253 13.40 -20.35 9.30
C VAL A 253 11.88 -20.45 9.51
N LYS A 254 11.27 -21.43 8.85
CA LYS A 254 9.85 -21.79 8.98
C LYS A 254 9.62 -22.60 10.25
N THR A 255 8.56 -22.30 10.98
CA THR A 255 8.06 -23.15 12.07
C THR A 255 6.54 -23.11 12.15
N PHE A 256 5.96 -23.96 12.97
CA PHE A 256 4.52 -24.21 12.95
C PHE A 256 3.98 -24.41 14.35
N THR A 257 2.74 -23.95 14.56
CA THR A 257 2.03 -24.14 15.81
C THR A 257 0.56 -24.51 15.53
N PRO A 258 -0.04 -25.43 16.31
CA PRO A 258 -1.46 -25.75 16.17
C PRO A 258 -2.33 -24.52 16.42
N ARG A 259 -3.40 -24.33 15.63
CA ARG A 259 -4.34 -23.20 15.82
C ARG A 259 -5.00 -23.19 17.21
N GLY A 260 -5.21 -24.38 17.79
CA GLY A 260 -5.81 -24.55 19.11
C GLY A 260 -4.85 -24.33 20.28
N ASP A 261 -3.54 -24.38 20.02
CA ASP A 261 -2.47 -24.14 20.99
C ASP A 261 -1.36 -23.29 20.32
N PRO A 262 -1.64 -22.02 19.96
CA PRO A 262 -0.74 -21.22 19.13
C PRO A 262 0.39 -20.60 19.96
N VAL A 263 1.14 -21.44 20.68
CA VAL A 263 2.23 -21.02 21.56
C VAL A 263 3.59 -21.30 20.90
N VAL A 264 4.51 -20.33 20.99
CA VAL A 264 5.90 -20.42 20.53
C VAL A 264 6.81 -19.76 21.57
N GLU A 265 8.06 -20.17 21.70
CA GLU A 265 9.02 -19.47 22.57
C GLU A 265 9.45 -18.14 21.95
N SER A 266 9.49 -17.09 22.77
CA SER A 266 9.99 -15.78 22.38
C SER A 266 11.49 -15.83 22.08
N VAL A 267 11.92 -14.99 21.14
CA VAL A 267 13.33 -14.82 20.75
C VAL A 267 13.82 -13.39 20.97
N HIS A 268 13.08 -12.56 21.71
CA HIS A 268 13.42 -11.15 21.97
C HIS A 268 14.80 -10.95 22.62
N ASP A 269 15.27 -11.90 23.42
CA ASP A 269 16.59 -11.84 24.05
C ASP A 269 17.72 -12.26 23.10
N LEU A 270 17.41 -13.08 22.08
CA LEU A 270 18.31 -13.34 20.96
C LEU A 270 18.31 -12.16 19.99
N TYR A 271 17.14 -11.60 19.66
CA TYR A 271 16.99 -10.49 18.72
C TYR A 271 16.08 -9.42 19.33
N PRO A 272 16.63 -8.31 19.86
CA PRO A 272 15.85 -7.29 20.57
C PRO A 272 14.68 -6.69 19.79
N ASN A 273 14.77 -6.64 18.46
CA ASN A 273 13.69 -6.13 17.61
C ASN A 273 12.49 -7.09 17.53
N ALA A 274 12.65 -8.39 17.84
CA ALA A 274 11.53 -9.33 17.92
C ALA A 274 10.49 -8.89 18.95
N LEU A 275 10.86 -8.11 19.97
CA LEU A 275 9.96 -7.59 21.00
C LEU A 275 8.71 -6.88 20.41
N TYR A 276 8.89 -6.12 19.33
CA TYR A 276 7.78 -5.39 18.71
C TYR A 276 7.01 -6.25 17.72
N ILE A 277 7.73 -7.07 16.95
CA ILE A 277 7.15 -7.91 15.90
C ILE A 277 6.33 -9.05 16.51
N GLU A 278 6.82 -9.68 17.59
CA GLU A 278 6.07 -10.71 18.33
C GLU A 278 4.75 -10.17 18.89
N ARG A 279 4.73 -8.91 19.35
CA ARG A 279 3.48 -8.25 19.80
C ARG A 279 2.50 -8.03 18.65
N GLU A 280 2.99 -7.59 17.50
CA GLU A 280 2.17 -7.44 16.30
C GLU A 280 1.57 -8.79 15.86
N VAL A 281 2.38 -9.84 15.79
CA VAL A 281 1.92 -11.19 15.43
C VAL A 281 0.94 -11.74 16.48
N TYR A 282 1.16 -11.48 17.77
CA TYR A 282 0.21 -11.81 18.83
C TYR A 282 -1.14 -11.12 18.61
N GLU A 283 -1.16 -9.82 18.34
CA GLU A 283 -2.40 -9.07 18.12
C GLU A 283 -3.14 -9.49 16.85
N MET A 284 -2.39 -9.64 15.75
CA MET A 284 -2.97 -9.84 14.43
C MET A 284 -3.39 -11.29 14.19
N MET A 285 -2.62 -12.25 14.71
CA MET A 285 -2.79 -13.69 14.44
C MET A 285 -3.15 -14.50 15.70
N GLY A 286 -2.95 -13.94 16.89
CA GLY A 286 -3.26 -14.61 18.16
C GLY A 286 -2.22 -15.63 18.61
N LEU A 287 -0.96 -15.46 18.21
CA LEU A 287 0.14 -16.34 18.67
C LEU A 287 0.72 -15.85 19.98
N VAL A 288 0.82 -16.72 20.96
CA VAL A 288 1.37 -16.40 22.28
C VAL A 288 2.85 -16.74 22.30
N PHE A 289 3.69 -15.73 22.55
CA PHE A 289 5.13 -15.88 22.69
C PHE A 289 5.52 -16.08 24.16
N ARG A 290 5.85 -17.33 24.54
CA ARG A 290 6.26 -17.65 25.91
C ARG A 290 7.60 -16.99 26.23
N GLY A 291 7.70 -16.37 27.40
CA GLY A 291 8.90 -15.66 27.84
C GLY A 291 9.00 -14.22 27.34
N HIS A 292 8.06 -13.75 26.50
CA HIS A 292 8.02 -12.34 26.10
C HIS A 292 7.63 -11.45 27.29
N PRO A 293 8.34 -10.33 27.55
CA PRO A 293 8.18 -9.54 28.77
C PRO A 293 6.87 -8.72 28.83
N ASP A 294 6.30 -8.36 27.67
CA ASP A 294 5.06 -7.56 27.59
C ASP A 294 4.26 -7.86 26.32
N LEU A 295 3.27 -8.76 26.41
CA LEU A 295 2.34 -9.07 25.31
C LEU A 295 1.01 -8.29 25.39
N ARG A 296 1.01 -7.08 25.95
CA ARG A 296 -0.19 -6.23 25.93
C ARG A 296 -0.45 -5.68 24.53
N LYS A 297 -1.73 -5.58 24.18
CA LYS A 297 -2.20 -4.94 22.94
C LYS A 297 -1.68 -3.50 22.84
N TRP A 298 -1.29 -3.05 21.65
CA TRP A 298 -0.94 -1.65 21.36
C TRP A 298 -1.54 -1.09 20.06
N ILE A 299 -1.69 -1.90 19.00
CA ILE A 299 -2.23 -1.46 17.71
C ILE A 299 -3.76 -1.59 17.78
N LEU A 300 -4.21 -2.72 18.34
CA LEU A 300 -5.61 -3.08 18.45
C LEU A 300 -6.25 -2.64 19.78
N ASP A 301 -5.45 -2.08 20.71
CA ASP A 301 -5.94 -1.62 22.01
C ASP A 301 -7.07 -0.60 21.87
N GLY A 302 -8.22 -0.86 22.50
CA GLY A 302 -9.43 -0.05 22.42
C GLY A 302 -10.14 0.00 21.06
N ASN A 303 -9.55 -0.56 20.00
CA ASN A 303 -10.10 -0.53 18.63
C ASN A 303 -10.69 -1.87 18.20
N TRP A 304 -10.17 -2.98 18.74
CA TRP A 304 -10.55 -4.33 18.33
C TRP A 304 -10.59 -5.32 19.49
N GLU A 305 -11.81 -5.72 19.85
CA GLU A 305 -12.09 -6.76 20.86
C GLU A 305 -12.57 -8.07 20.23
N GLY A 306 -12.48 -8.19 18.90
CA GLY A 306 -12.80 -9.41 18.16
C GLY A 306 -11.67 -10.45 18.18
N PRO A 307 -11.88 -11.61 17.51
CA PRO A 307 -10.80 -12.57 17.26
C PRO A 307 -9.67 -11.93 16.44
N PRO A 308 -8.43 -12.46 16.48
CA PRO A 308 -7.29 -11.84 15.78
C PRO A 308 -7.59 -11.58 14.30
N PRO A 309 -7.50 -10.32 13.82
CA PRO A 309 -8.13 -9.88 12.57
C PRO A 309 -7.52 -10.46 11.30
N LEU A 310 -6.28 -10.97 11.34
CA LEU A 310 -5.62 -11.55 10.17
C LEU A 310 -5.81 -13.08 10.04
N ARG A 311 -6.60 -13.70 10.93
CA ARG A 311 -7.01 -15.10 10.74
C ARG A 311 -7.97 -15.22 9.55
N LYS A 312 -7.81 -16.28 8.75
CA LYS A 312 -8.53 -16.44 7.47
C LYS A 312 -10.02 -16.75 7.63
N ASP A 313 -10.45 -17.18 8.81
CA ASP A 313 -11.84 -17.45 9.17
C ASP A 313 -12.54 -16.26 9.84
N VAL A 314 -11.85 -15.13 10.03
CA VAL A 314 -12.44 -13.93 10.62
C VAL A 314 -13.14 -13.11 9.54
N ASP A 315 -14.46 -13.02 9.66
CA ASP A 315 -15.27 -12.13 8.83
C ASP A 315 -15.15 -10.67 9.30
N THR A 316 -14.08 -10.03 8.83
CA THR A 316 -13.82 -8.62 9.11
C THR A 316 -14.90 -7.69 8.52
N ALA A 317 -15.56 -8.09 7.43
CA ALA A 317 -16.62 -7.30 6.82
C ALA A 317 -17.85 -7.22 7.73
N SER A 318 -18.33 -8.37 8.22
CA SER A 318 -19.43 -8.43 9.19
C SER A 318 -19.09 -7.69 10.48
N TYR A 319 -17.85 -7.78 10.96
CA TYR A 319 -17.41 -6.99 12.11
C TYR A 319 -17.54 -5.49 11.85
N VAL A 320 -17.06 -4.99 10.71
CA VAL A 320 -17.12 -3.56 10.37
C VAL A 320 -18.57 -3.07 10.30
N VAL A 321 -19.45 -3.85 9.65
CA VAL A 321 -20.89 -3.55 9.57
C VAL A 321 -21.50 -3.46 10.97
N LYS A 322 -21.24 -4.46 11.82
CA LYS A 322 -21.80 -4.51 13.17
C LYS A 322 -21.30 -3.35 14.04
N THR A 323 -20.00 -3.08 14.02
CA THR A 323 -19.33 -2.14 14.92
C THR A 323 -19.54 -0.69 14.49
N PHE A 324 -19.30 -0.36 13.21
CA PHE A 324 -19.32 1.03 12.74
C PHE A 324 -20.69 1.45 12.19
N TYR A 325 -21.46 0.53 11.61
CA TYR A 325 -22.74 0.86 10.98
C TYR A 325 -23.97 0.47 11.82
N LYS A 326 -23.76 -0.15 13.00
CA LYS A 326 -24.81 -0.68 13.89
C LYS A 326 -25.73 -1.68 13.16
N GLY A 327 -25.14 -2.50 12.27
CA GLY A 327 -25.84 -3.40 11.35
C GLY A 327 -25.92 -2.86 9.92
N ASP A 328 -26.61 -3.58 9.03
CA ASP A 328 -26.78 -3.23 7.62
C ASP A 328 -27.70 -2.00 7.43
N ARG A 329 -27.27 -0.82 7.87
CA ARG A 329 -28.01 0.42 7.63
C ARG A 329 -28.08 0.82 6.16
N TYR A 330 -27.26 0.22 5.30
CA TYR A 330 -27.18 0.56 3.86
C TYR A 330 -27.36 -0.64 2.92
N GLY A 331 -27.81 -1.80 3.41
CA GLY A 331 -28.26 -2.92 2.60
C GLY A 331 -27.26 -3.44 1.55
N ARG A 332 -26.00 -3.66 1.94
CA ARG A 332 -25.00 -4.31 1.09
C ARG A 332 -24.33 -5.46 1.80
#